data_AF-A0A1G5HEA7-F1
#
_entry.id   AF-A0A1G5HEA7-F1
#
_cell.length_a   1.000
_cell.length_b   1.000
_cell.length_c   1.000
_cell.angle_alpha   90.00
_cell.angle_beta   90.00
_cell.angle_gamma   90.00
#
_symmetry.space_group_name_H-M   'P 1'
#
loop_
_entity.id
_entity.type
_entity.pdbx_description
1 polymer ?
#
loop_
_entity_poly.entity_id
_entity_poly.type
_entity_poly.pdbx_seq_one_letter_code
_entity_poly.pdbx_strand_id
1 'polypeptide(L)'
;MEFQNNKKALLEAALIATISSFFAISVIYIPILTVLLFLVPVPLIILAARQGTRYTVFSLVIASLIIGILTEIVFTLFLIIIFGPVAVVMGYYIRRKQDPFKTIGIGTTVSAFTIFISILTISAIVEVNFLDMLGDTFRNVVEHQSEMFSAMNISIANLYEIINYLIIVLPGLLIVHSMAAAFINYYISVAILRRLRYDKYELPEFGKFKLPSNIVFGAFIIFILTYLTRFIEGIHYEALYENVKVIFLFVFYLQGIAFMRYILGKTRLPEFARIIIILMLIIISPLLTLISLIGLIDSIFDIRKLRER
;
A
#
# COMPACT_ATOMS: atom_id res chain seq x y z
N MET A 1 28.30 -28.67 -7.64
CA MET A 1 26.88 -28.42 -7.31
C MET A 1 26.56 -26.92 -7.23
N GLU A 2 27.40 -26.10 -6.58
CA GLU A 2 27.20 -24.66 -6.46
C GLU A 2 27.07 -23.91 -7.80
N PHE A 3 27.88 -24.25 -8.79
CA PHE A 3 27.81 -23.67 -10.14
C PHE A 3 26.48 -23.97 -10.88
N GLN A 4 25.92 -25.17 -10.72
CA GLN A 4 24.63 -25.53 -11.32
C GLN A 4 23.46 -24.81 -10.61
N ASN A 5 23.55 -24.62 -9.30
CA ASN A 5 22.57 -23.83 -8.54
C ASN A 5 22.62 -22.36 -8.95
N ASN A 6 23.82 -21.79 -9.15
CA ASN A 6 23.99 -20.42 -9.61
C ASN A 6 23.42 -20.19 -11.03
N LYS A 7 23.59 -21.16 -11.94
CA LYS A 7 22.98 -21.10 -13.29
C LYS A 7 21.46 -21.10 -13.24
N LYS A 8 20.86 -21.99 -12.44
CA LYS A 8 19.39 -22.03 -12.26
C LYS A 8 18.85 -20.73 -11.66
N ALA A 9 19.52 -20.19 -10.65
CA ALA A 9 19.15 -18.93 -10.03
C ALA A 9 19.25 -17.75 -11.01
N LEU A 10 20.28 -17.71 -11.86
CA LEU A 10 20.44 -16.68 -12.89
C LEU A 10 19.34 -16.76 -13.96
N LEU A 11 19.00 -17.97 -14.41
CA LEU A 11 17.91 -18.20 -15.37
C LEU A 11 16.56 -17.76 -14.79
N GLU A 12 16.29 -18.10 -13.53
CA GLU A 12 15.08 -17.68 -12.85
C GLU A 12 15.01 -16.15 -12.70
N ALA A 13 16.14 -15.51 -12.35
CA ALA A 13 16.23 -14.05 -12.27
C ALA A 13 15.94 -13.36 -13.61
N ALA A 14 16.46 -13.91 -14.72
CA ALA A 14 16.18 -13.40 -16.06
C ALA A 14 14.71 -13.60 -16.45
N LEU A 15 14.13 -14.77 -16.19
CA LEU A 15 12.70 -15.03 -16.46
C LEU A 15 11.79 -14.08 -15.68
N ILE A 16 12.05 -13.89 -14.38
CA ILE A 16 11.29 -12.97 -13.54
C ILE A 16 11.50 -11.52 -14.01
N ALA A 17 12.70 -11.15 -14.45
CA ALA A 17 12.94 -9.80 -14.99
C ALA A 17 12.05 -9.54 -16.19
N THR A 18 12.01 -10.49 -17.14
CA THR A 18 11.16 -10.43 -18.33
C THR A 18 9.69 -10.33 -17.93
N ILE A 19 9.19 -11.22 -17.07
CA ILE A 19 7.79 -11.21 -16.62
C ILE A 19 7.44 -9.88 -15.95
N SER A 20 8.29 -9.39 -15.05
CA SER A 20 8.07 -8.14 -14.31
C SER A 20 8.04 -6.94 -15.27
N SER A 21 8.91 -6.94 -16.28
CA SER A 21 8.98 -5.87 -17.28
C SER A 21 7.72 -5.82 -18.13
N PHE A 22 7.32 -6.95 -18.71
CA PHE A 22 6.11 -7.02 -19.53
C PHE A 22 4.85 -6.74 -18.71
N PHE A 23 4.82 -7.18 -17.45
CA PHE A 23 3.72 -6.86 -16.54
C PHE A 23 3.64 -5.36 -16.25
N ALA A 24 4.76 -4.72 -15.89
CA ALA A 24 4.82 -3.28 -15.67
C ALA A 24 4.36 -2.51 -16.92
N ILE A 25 4.93 -2.81 -18.09
CA ILE A 25 4.57 -2.20 -19.38
C ILE A 25 3.07 -2.36 -19.68
N SER A 26 2.53 -3.57 -19.49
CA SER A 26 1.11 -3.84 -19.77
C SER A 26 0.18 -3.05 -18.87
N VAL A 27 0.51 -2.94 -17.58
CA VAL A 27 -0.27 -2.17 -16.59
C VAL A 27 -0.29 -0.67 -16.93
N ILE A 28 0.74 -0.16 -17.60
CA ILE A 28 0.84 1.26 -17.98
C ILE A 28 0.02 1.56 -19.23
N TYR A 29 0.23 0.79 -20.30
CA TYR A 29 -0.37 1.12 -21.60
C TYR A 29 -1.81 0.62 -21.76
N ILE A 30 -2.28 -0.26 -20.87
CA ILE A 30 -3.65 -0.75 -20.88
C ILE A 30 -4.38 -0.12 -19.68
N PRO A 31 -5.23 0.91 -19.89
CA PRO A 31 -5.85 1.68 -18.80
C PRO A 31 -6.60 0.83 -17.76
N ILE A 32 -7.28 -0.23 -18.21
CA ILE A 32 -8.01 -1.16 -17.33
C ILE A 32 -7.05 -1.90 -16.38
N LEU A 33 -5.81 -2.15 -16.81
CA LEU A 33 -4.81 -2.85 -16.00
C LEU A 33 -4.07 -1.93 -15.04
N THR A 34 -4.14 -0.61 -15.17
CA THR A 34 -3.43 0.35 -14.30
C THR A 34 -3.79 0.18 -12.83
N VAL A 35 -5.00 -0.30 -12.52
CA VAL A 35 -5.40 -0.66 -11.16
C VAL A 35 -4.49 -1.72 -10.53
N LEU A 36 -3.77 -2.53 -11.32
CA LEU A 36 -2.86 -3.58 -10.85
C LEU A 36 -1.43 -3.08 -10.61
N LEU A 37 -1.16 -1.78 -10.71
CA LEU A 37 0.19 -1.21 -10.56
C LEU A 37 0.86 -1.56 -9.23
N PHE A 38 0.07 -1.62 -8.14
CA PHE A 38 0.60 -2.02 -6.84
C PHE A 38 1.10 -3.48 -6.77
N LEU A 39 0.80 -4.31 -7.77
CA LEU A 39 1.26 -5.71 -7.89
C LEU A 39 2.60 -5.86 -8.61
N VAL A 40 3.13 -4.79 -9.22
CA VAL A 40 4.43 -4.83 -9.92
C VAL A 40 5.56 -5.39 -9.04
N PRO A 41 5.64 -5.13 -7.71
CA PRO A 41 6.63 -5.76 -6.85
C PRO A 41 6.53 -7.29 -6.73
N VAL A 42 5.34 -7.89 -6.90
CA VAL A 42 5.07 -9.30 -6.52
C VAL A 42 6.04 -10.30 -7.17
N PRO A 43 6.28 -10.31 -8.48
CA PRO A 43 7.20 -11.28 -9.08
C PRO A 43 8.63 -11.14 -8.53
N LEU A 44 9.07 -9.92 -8.27
CA LEU A 44 10.38 -9.62 -7.71
C LEU A 44 10.48 -9.98 -6.23
N ILE A 45 9.41 -9.81 -5.44
CA ILE A 45 9.31 -10.31 -4.05
C ILE A 45 9.48 -11.82 -4.03
N ILE A 46 8.80 -12.53 -4.94
CA ILE A 46 8.90 -13.99 -5.06
C ILE A 46 10.34 -14.41 -5.38
N LEU A 47 11.00 -13.72 -6.33
CA LEU A 47 12.41 -13.99 -6.64
C LEU A 47 13.33 -13.71 -5.43
N ALA A 48 13.10 -12.62 -4.70
CA ALA A 48 13.86 -12.30 -3.49
C ALA A 48 13.67 -13.35 -2.40
N ALA A 49 12.46 -13.87 -2.23
CA ALA A 49 12.15 -14.94 -1.30
C ALA A 49 12.86 -16.25 -1.67
N ARG A 50 12.96 -16.57 -2.97
CA ARG A 50 13.52 -17.83 -3.48
C ARG A 50 15.04 -17.79 -3.62
N GLN A 51 15.54 -16.85 -4.42
CA GLN A 51 16.94 -16.80 -4.83
C GLN A 51 17.77 -15.80 -4.00
N GLY A 52 17.10 -14.85 -3.34
CA GLY A 52 17.75 -13.85 -2.50
C GLY A 52 18.07 -12.54 -3.19
N THR A 53 18.45 -11.55 -2.38
CA THR A 53 18.63 -10.16 -2.78
C THR A 53 19.57 -9.97 -3.96
N ARG A 54 20.69 -10.72 -4.04
CA ARG A 54 21.66 -10.60 -5.14
C ARG A 54 21.02 -10.82 -6.51
N TYR A 55 20.22 -11.88 -6.65
CA TYR A 55 19.55 -12.21 -7.91
C TYR A 55 18.36 -11.29 -8.18
N THR A 56 17.70 -10.78 -7.15
CA THR A 56 16.64 -9.77 -7.30
C THR A 56 17.20 -8.45 -7.81
N VAL A 57 18.35 -7.98 -7.30
CA VAL A 57 19.00 -6.77 -7.81
C VAL A 57 19.41 -6.95 -9.27
N PHE A 58 19.95 -8.12 -9.63
CA PHE A 58 20.25 -8.43 -11.03
C PHE A 58 18.99 -8.42 -11.92
N SER A 59 17.90 -9.01 -11.44
CA SER A 59 16.61 -9.02 -12.13
C SER A 59 16.03 -7.61 -12.30
N LEU A 60 16.14 -6.78 -11.26
CA LEU A 60 15.76 -5.38 -11.30
C LEU A 60 16.53 -4.62 -12.37
N VAL A 61 17.85 -4.78 -12.45
CA VAL A 61 18.67 -4.12 -13.49
C VAL A 61 18.23 -4.54 -14.89
N ILE A 62 18.02 -5.84 -15.15
CA ILE A 62 17.53 -6.31 -16.44
C ILE A 62 16.15 -5.73 -16.74
N ALA A 63 15.24 -5.76 -15.76
CA ALA A 63 13.89 -5.25 -15.96
C ALA A 63 13.89 -3.74 -16.25
N SER A 64 14.76 -3.00 -15.55
CA SER A 64 14.99 -1.57 -15.78
C SER A 64 15.43 -1.29 -17.22
N LEU A 65 16.35 -2.09 -17.75
CA LEU A 65 16.81 -1.94 -19.13
C LEU A 65 15.69 -2.23 -20.13
N ILE A 66 14.93 -3.31 -19.94
CA ILE A 66 13.82 -3.67 -20.83
C ILE A 66 12.75 -2.57 -20.82
N ILE A 67 12.33 -2.11 -19.63
CA ILE A 67 11.32 -1.06 -19.49
C ILE A 67 11.85 0.25 -20.07
N GLY A 68 13.10 0.63 -19.79
CA GLY A 68 13.70 1.87 -20.28
C GLY A 68 13.85 1.94 -21.80
N ILE A 69 14.12 0.80 -22.46
CA ILE A 69 14.20 0.73 -23.93
C ILE A 69 12.79 0.87 -24.56
N LEU A 70 11.76 0.33 -23.92
CA LEU A 70 10.40 0.27 -24.46
C LEU A 70 9.50 1.42 -24.02
N THR A 71 9.93 2.23 -23.05
CA THR A 71 9.17 3.34 -22.47
C THR A 71 10.05 4.59 -22.38
N GLU A 72 9.95 5.35 -21.29
CA GLU A 72 10.76 6.54 -21.02
C GLU A 72 11.71 6.31 -19.83
N ILE A 73 12.90 6.91 -19.89
CA ILE A 73 13.93 6.75 -18.86
C ILE A 73 13.47 7.29 -17.51
N VAL A 74 12.82 8.46 -17.49
CA VAL A 74 12.32 9.12 -16.28
C VAL A 74 11.28 8.23 -15.60
N PHE A 75 10.35 7.72 -16.38
CA PHE A 75 9.31 6.81 -15.90
C PHE A 75 9.89 5.50 -15.33
N THR A 76 10.86 4.92 -16.04
CA THR A 76 11.57 3.71 -15.61
C THR A 76 12.25 3.92 -14.24
N LEU A 77 12.91 5.05 -14.04
CA LEU A 77 13.53 5.41 -12.76
C LEU A 77 12.50 5.45 -11.63
N PHE A 78 11.32 6.05 -11.85
CA PHE A 78 10.26 6.09 -10.83
C PHE A 78 9.75 4.71 -10.46
N LEU A 79 9.49 3.84 -11.43
CA LEU A 79 9.07 2.47 -11.14
C LEU A 79 10.08 1.73 -10.26
N ILE A 80 11.37 1.86 -10.59
CA ILE A 80 12.44 1.16 -9.86
C ILE A 80 12.58 1.72 -8.44
N ILE A 81 12.53 3.05 -8.28
CA ILE A 81 12.63 3.69 -6.96
C ILE A 81 11.45 3.29 -6.09
N ILE A 82 10.22 3.29 -6.63
CA ILE A 82 9.02 2.98 -5.86
C ILE A 82 8.95 1.49 -5.52
N PHE A 83 9.15 0.61 -6.50
CA PHE A 83 8.86 -0.83 -6.36
C PHE A 83 10.07 -1.70 -6.04
N GLY A 84 11.27 -1.31 -6.49
CA GLY A 84 12.49 -2.10 -6.30
C GLY A 84 12.86 -2.33 -4.84
N PRO A 85 12.97 -1.27 -4.00
CA PRO A 85 13.26 -1.41 -2.58
C PRO A 85 12.19 -2.23 -1.84
N VAL A 86 10.91 -2.02 -2.15
CA VAL A 86 9.80 -2.79 -1.58
C VAL A 86 9.98 -4.28 -1.89
N ALA A 87 10.27 -4.61 -3.15
CA ALA A 87 10.45 -5.99 -3.57
C ALA A 87 11.64 -6.68 -2.87
N VAL A 88 12.77 -5.99 -2.80
CA VAL A 88 13.99 -6.48 -2.16
C VAL A 88 13.78 -6.68 -0.66
N VAL A 89 13.26 -5.68 0.04
CA VAL A 89 13.13 -5.71 1.50
C VAL A 89 12.07 -6.72 1.92
N MET A 90 10.86 -6.67 1.35
CA MET A 90 9.81 -7.63 1.72
C MET A 90 10.22 -9.06 1.40
N GLY A 91 10.80 -9.30 0.22
CA GLY A 91 11.27 -10.64 -0.15
C GLY A 91 12.40 -11.15 0.75
N TYR A 92 13.30 -10.27 1.21
CA TYR A 92 14.33 -10.62 2.19
C TYR A 92 13.74 -11.08 3.54
N TYR A 93 12.73 -10.37 4.07
CA TYR A 93 12.08 -10.74 5.33
C TYR A 93 11.24 -12.02 5.18
N ILE A 94 10.55 -12.20 4.04
CA ILE A 94 9.84 -13.44 3.70
C ILE A 94 10.81 -14.61 3.65
N ARG A 95 11.96 -14.48 2.95
CA ARG A 95 13.00 -15.52 2.87
C ARG A 95 13.47 -15.98 4.24
N ARG A 96 13.60 -15.04 5.19
CA ARG A 96 14.03 -15.30 6.57
C ARG A 96 12.91 -15.79 7.48
N LYS A 97 11.72 -16.07 6.94
CA LYS A 97 10.53 -16.53 7.67
C LYS A 97 10.23 -15.66 8.90
N GLN A 98 10.44 -14.36 8.75
CA GLN A 98 10.15 -13.39 9.81
C GLN A 98 8.64 -13.28 10.00
N ASP A 99 8.24 -12.72 11.14
CA ASP A 99 6.84 -12.49 11.45
C ASP A 99 6.12 -11.78 10.27
N PRO A 100 4.96 -12.29 9.82
CA PRO A 100 4.26 -11.73 8.68
C PRO A 100 3.86 -10.26 8.84
N PHE A 101 3.34 -9.90 10.01
CA PHE A 101 2.86 -8.54 10.25
C PHE A 101 4.00 -7.55 10.45
N LYS A 102 5.13 -8.00 11.01
CA LYS A 102 6.40 -7.27 10.99
C LYS A 102 6.88 -7.02 9.56
N THR A 103 6.81 -8.04 8.69
CA THR A 103 7.21 -7.91 7.29
C THR A 103 6.33 -6.91 6.53
N ILE A 104 5.02 -6.94 6.75
CA ILE A 104 4.06 -5.98 6.19
C ILE A 104 4.33 -4.56 6.71
N GLY A 105 4.60 -4.40 8.01
CA GLY A 105 4.96 -3.11 8.60
C GLY A 105 6.22 -2.51 7.98
N ILE A 106 7.27 -3.32 7.79
CA ILE A 106 8.49 -2.87 7.12
C ILE A 106 8.22 -2.55 5.64
N GLY A 107 7.44 -3.37 4.94
CA GLY A 107 7.02 -3.11 3.56
C GLY A 107 6.25 -1.80 3.41
N THR A 108 5.39 -1.49 4.39
CA THR A 108 4.66 -0.21 4.47
C THR A 108 5.64 0.95 4.60
N THR A 109 6.58 0.89 5.55
CA THR A 109 7.56 1.96 5.77
C THR A 109 8.42 2.19 4.54
N VAL A 110 8.93 1.13 3.92
CA VAL A 110 9.74 1.24 2.70
C VAL A 110 8.92 1.81 1.54
N SER A 111 7.68 1.35 1.34
CA SER A 111 6.82 1.86 0.27
C SER A 111 6.46 3.33 0.48
N ALA A 112 6.11 3.74 1.69
CA ALA A 112 5.79 5.14 1.97
C ALA A 112 7.04 6.01 1.72
N PHE A 113 8.19 5.58 2.24
CA PHE A 113 9.45 6.29 2.06
C PHE A 113 9.82 6.44 0.58
N THR A 114 9.74 5.37 -0.22
CA THR A 114 10.07 5.46 -1.65
C THR A 114 9.10 6.34 -2.42
N ILE A 115 7.80 6.30 -2.11
CA ILE A 115 6.81 7.21 -2.71
C ILE A 115 7.13 8.67 -2.39
N PHE A 116 7.40 9.01 -1.12
CA PHE A 116 7.74 10.39 -0.75
C PHE A 116 9.04 10.86 -1.39
N ILE A 117 10.07 10.00 -1.44
CA ILE A 117 11.32 10.32 -2.14
C ILE A 117 11.07 10.55 -3.64
N SER A 118 10.23 9.74 -4.28
CA SER A 118 9.85 9.94 -5.68
C SER A 118 9.13 11.26 -5.91
N ILE A 119 8.20 11.64 -5.03
CA ILE A 119 7.50 12.94 -5.13
C ILE A 119 8.48 14.10 -4.98
N LEU A 120 9.36 14.06 -3.98
CA LEU A 120 10.39 15.08 -3.79
C LEU A 120 11.33 15.18 -5.01
N THR A 121 11.66 14.03 -5.61
CA THR A 121 12.49 13.97 -6.81
C THR A 121 11.77 14.60 -8.01
N ILE A 122 10.48 14.30 -8.21
CA ILE A 122 9.67 14.92 -9.29
C ILE A 122 9.61 16.43 -9.09
N SER A 123 9.30 16.89 -7.89
CA SER A 123 9.20 18.32 -7.60
C SER A 123 10.52 19.06 -7.81
N ALA A 124 11.65 18.41 -7.52
CA ALA A 124 12.96 18.98 -7.78
C ALA A 124 13.30 19.04 -9.28
N ILE A 125 12.91 18.03 -10.07
CA ILE A 125 13.19 17.97 -11.52
C ILE A 125 12.31 18.96 -12.29
N VAL A 126 11.02 19.02 -11.94
CA VAL A 126 10.02 19.86 -12.64
C VAL A 126 10.07 21.31 -12.13
N GLU A 127 10.75 21.57 -11.01
CA GLU A 127 10.79 22.87 -10.32
C GLU A 127 9.40 23.37 -9.89
N VAL A 128 8.45 22.45 -9.72
CA VAL A 128 7.06 22.72 -9.32
C VAL A 128 6.66 21.78 -8.19
N ASN A 129 5.90 22.29 -7.22
CA ASN A 129 5.33 21.46 -6.16
C ASN A 129 4.35 20.44 -6.77
N PHE A 130 4.58 19.15 -6.48
CA PHE A 130 3.79 18.07 -7.04
C PHE A 130 2.31 18.15 -6.65
N LEU A 131 2.01 18.60 -5.43
CA LEU A 131 0.64 18.77 -4.95
C LEU A 131 -0.10 19.87 -5.70
N ASP A 132 0.58 20.98 -5.99
CA ASP A 132 0.02 22.09 -6.77
C ASP A 132 -0.23 21.66 -8.22
N MET A 133 0.76 21.00 -8.84
CA MET A 133 0.63 20.44 -10.19
C MET A 133 -0.56 19.47 -10.31
N LEU A 134 -0.73 18.60 -9.32
CA LEU A 134 -1.84 17.66 -9.30
C LEU A 134 -3.18 18.39 -9.08
N GLY A 135 -3.22 19.41 -8.23
CA GLY A 135 -4.39 20.23 -8.02
C GLY A 135 -4.83 20.97 -9.27
N ASP A 136 -3.89 21.56 -10.01
CA ASP A 136 -4.16 22.22 -11.28
C ASP A 136 -4.65 21.23 -12.33
N THR A 137 -4.07 20.03 -12.36
CA THR A 137 -4.54 18.97 -13.25
C THR A 137 -6.00 18.63 -12.99
N PHE A 138 -6.41 18.47 -11.73
CA PHE A 138 -7.82 18.21 -11.39
C PHE A 138 -8.73 19.41 -11.70
N ARG A 139 -8.29 20.64 -11.42
CA ARG A 139 -9.04 21.85 -11.75
C ARG A 139 -9.28 21.97 -13.26
N ASN A 140 -8.25 21.75 -14.07
CA ASN A 140 -8.35 21.77 -15.54
C ASN A 140 -9.37 20.74 -16.06
N VAL A 141 -9.44 19.56 -15.44
CA VAL A 141 -10.44 18.52 -15.75
C VAL A 141 -11.86 18.97 -15.40
N VAL A 142 -12.03 19.70 -14.30
CA VAL A 142 -13.34 20.28 -13.92
C VAL A 142 -13.76 21.37 -14.89
N GLU A 143 -12.85 22.26 -15.27
CA GLU A 143 -13.11 23.33 -16.22
C GLU A 143 -13.52 22.80 -17.60
N HIS A 144 -12.78 21.80 -18.12
CA HIS A 144 -13.09 21.14 -19.39
C HIS A 144 -14.43 20.41 -19.41
N GLN A 145 -14.95 20.04 -18.23
CA GLN A 145 -16.21 19.29 -18.09
C GLN A 145 -17.30 20.11 -17.39
N SER A 146 -17.13 21.43 -17.29
CA SER A 146 -18.02 22.32 -16.56
C SER A 146 -19.47 22.27 -17.05
N GLU A 147 -19.70 22.15 -18.36
CA GLU A 147 -21.04 22.00 -18.95
C GLU A 147 -21.71 20.69 -18.51
N MET A 148 -20.96 19.58 -18.48
CA MET A 148 -21.46 18.28 -18.04
C MET A 148 -21.83 18.31 -16.55
N PHE A 149 -20.97 18.89 -15.70
CA PHE A 149 -21.26 19.01 -14.27
C PHE A 149 -22.46 19.91 -14.01
N SER A 150 -22.58 21.01 -14.75
CA SER A 150 -23.73 21.91 -14.66
C SER A 150 -25.03 21.20 -15.06
N ALA A 151 -25.00 20.39 -16.12
CA ALA A 151 -26.15 19.57 -16.54
C ALA A 151 -26.57 18.53 -15.49
N MET A 152 -25.63 18.08 -14.66
CA MET A 152 -25.90 17.20 -13.51
C MET A 152 -26.30 17.94 -12.23
N ASN A 153 -26.48 19.28 -12.29
CA ASN A 153 -26.70 20.16 -11.14
C ASN A 153 -25.60 20.08 -10.07
N ILE A 154 -24.37 19.79 -10.49
CA ILE A 154 -23.19 19.74 -9.62
C ILE A 154 -22.53 21.12 -9.63
N SER A 155 -22.44 21.76 -8.45
CA SER A 155 -21.74 23.02 -8.28
C SER A 155 -20.23 22.84 -8.49
N ILE A 156 -19.66 23.62 -9.41
CA ILE A 156 -18.21 23.67 -9.66
C ILE A 156 -17.44 24.08 -8.39
N ALA A 157 -18.00 25.00 -7.59
CA ALA A 157 -17.40 25.41 -6.33
C ALA A 157 -17.26 24.22 -5.36
N ASN A 158 -18.28 23.36 -5.28
CA ASN A 158 -18.22 22.16 -4.44
C ASN A 158 -17.16 21.17 -4.94
N LEU A 159 -16.96 21.06 -6.26
CA LEU A 159 -15.89 20.24 -6.83
C LEU A 159 -14.50 20.76 -6.48
N TYR A 160 -14.30 22.07 -6.50
CA TYR A 160 -13.04 22.69 -6.08
C TYR A 160 -12.77 22.49 -4.59
N GLU A 161 -13.78 22.56 -3.72
CA GLU A 161 -13.64 22.23 -2.31
C GLU A 161 -13.21 20.77 -2.10
N ILE A 162 -13.81 19.83 -2.85
CA ILE A 162 -13.42 18.40 -2.82
C ILE A 162 -11.97 18.23 -3.27
N ILE A 163 -11.57 18.88 -4.37
CA ILE A 163 -10.19 18.82 -4.88
C ILE A 163 -9.20 19.36 -3.84
N ASN A 164 -9.49 20.51 -3.24
CA ASN A 164 -8.64 21.10 -2.21
C ASN A 164 -8.50 20.18 -0.99
N TYR A 165 -9.61 19.59 -0.54
CA TYR A 165 -9.58 18.61 0.55
C TYR A 165 -8.76 17.36 0.17
N LEU A 166 -8.93 16.83 -1.05
CA LEU A 166 -8.16 15.69 -1.55
C LEU A 166 -6.66 15.97 -1.56
N ILE A 167 -6.24 17.16 -2.02
CA ILE A 167 -4.83 17.58 -2.01
C ILE A 167 -4.31 17.64 -0.57
N ILE A 168 -5.09 18.20 0.35
CA ILE A 168 -4.72 18.29 1.78
C ILE A 168 -4.47 16.90 2.37
N VAL A 169 -5.34 15.92 2.11
CA VAL A 169 -5.22 14.56 2.66
C VAL A 169 -4.33 13.62 1.85
N LEU A 170 -3.86 14.03 0.67
CA LEU A 170 -3.12 13.18 -0.25
C LEU A 170 -1.88 12.53 0.40
N PRO A 171 -1.03 13.24 1.17
CA PRO A 171 0.11 12.61 1.84
C PRO A 171 -0.29 11.43 2.74
N GLY A 172 -1.39 11.56 3.47
CA GLY A 172 -1.96 10.54 4.34
C GLY A 172 -2.56 9.39 3.53
N LEU A 173 -3.24 9.70 2.42
CA LEU A 173 -3.73 8.70 1.47
C LEU A 173 -2.59 7.89 0.85
N LEU A 174 -1.42 8.49 0.59
CA LEU A 174 -0.25 7.75 0.10
C LEU A 174 0.29 6.77 1.14
N ILE A 175 0.29 7.14 2.43
CA ILE A 175 0.64 6.22 3.52
C ILE A 175 -0.38 5.08 3.63
N VAL A 176 -1.67 5.39 3.54
CA VAL A 176 -2.76 4.39 3.50
C VAL A 176 -2.60 3.44 2.31
N HIS A 177 -2.27 3.98 1.13
CA HIS A 177 -1.97 3.20 -0.06
C HIS A 177 -0.75 2.29 0.17
N SER A 178 0.35 2.79 0.73
CA SER A 178 1.52 1.99 1.07
C SER A 178 1.20 0.84 2.02
N MET A 179 0.34 1.08 3.02
CA MET A 179 -0.15 0.03 3.92
C MET A 179 -0.94 -1.03 3.15
N ALA A 180 -1.95 -0.62 2.39
CA ALA A 180 -2.79 -1.52 1.61
C ALA A 180 -1.96 -2.34 0.61
N ALA A 181 -1.07 -1.69 -0.13
CA ALA A 181 -0.17 -2.31 -1.08
C ALA A 181 0.77 -3.32 -0.39
N ALA A 182 1.33 -3.01 0.79
CA ALA A 182 2.19 -3.93 1.52
C ALA A 182 1.42 -5.18 1.99
N PHE A 183 0.19 -5.04 2.48
CA PHE A 183 -0.67 -6.18 2.80
C PHE A 183 -0.90 -7.05 1.56
N ILE A 184 -1.36 -6.44 0.46
CA ILE A 184 -1.67 -7.17 -0.76
C ILE A 184 -0.43 -7.87 -1.33
N ASN A 185 0.70 -7.16 -1.42
CA ASN A 185 1.97 -7.69 -1.90
C ASN A 185 2.45 -8.88 -1.07
N TYR A 186 2.35 -8.80 0.27
CA TYR A 186 2.72 -9.92 1.14
C TYR A 186 1.83 -11.14 0.89
N TYR A 187 0.51 -10.97 0.98
CA TYR A 187 -0.45 -12.06 0.87
C TYR A 187 -0.39 -12.76 -0.49
N ILE A 188 -0.32 -11.99 -1.58
CA ILE A 188 -0.21 -12.55 -2.93
C ILE A 188 1.13 -13.26 -3.11
N SER A 189 2.24 -12.65 -2.69
CA SER A 189 3.57 -13.27 -2.84
C SER A 189 3.66 -14.61 -2.09
N VAL A 190 3.20 -14.64 -0.83
CA VAL A 190 3.21 -15.87 -0.01
C VAL A 190 2.24 -16.92 -0.56
N ALA A 191 1.06 -16.52 -1.04
CA ALA A 191 0.11 -17.44 -1.68
C ALA A 191 0.71 -18.09 -2.93
N ILE A 192 1.40 -17.33 -3.77
CA ILE A 192 2.08 -17.85 -4.96
C ILE A 192 3.24 -18.76 -4.56
N LEU A 193 4.08 -18.37 -3.60
CA LEU A 193 5.19 -19.20 -3.10
C LEU A 193 4.69 -20.56 -2.58
N ARG A 194 3.60 -20.56 -1.82
CA ARG A 194 2.95 -21.79 -1.34
C ARG A 194 2.44 -22.66 -2.49
N ARG A 195 1.82 -22.05 -3.51
CA ARG A 195 1.33 -22.77 -4.69
C ARG A 195 2.46 -23.40 -5.51
N LEU A 196 3.61 -22.73 -5.59
CA LEU A 196 4.81 -23.25 -6.25
C LEU A 196 5.53 -24.34 -5.45
N ARG A 197 5.03 -24.71 -4.26
CA ARG A 197 5.60 -25.71 -3.34
C ARG A 197 7.08 -25.42 -3.00
N TYR A 198 7.46 -24.15 -3.04
CA TYR A 198 8.80 -23.71 -2.71
C TYR A 198 8.87 -23.49 -1.20
N ASP A 199 9.42 -24.45 -0.46
CA ASP A 199 9.47 -24.45 1.00
C ASP A 199 8.08 -24.44 1.68
N LYS A 200 8.04 -24.64 3.00
CA LYS A 200 6.82 -24.53 3.81
C LYS A 200 6.60 -23.08 4.21
N TYR A 201 6.02 -22.29 3.31
CA TYR A 201 5.46 -20.98 3.64
C TYR A 201 4.01 -21.12 4.10
N GLU A 202 3.68 -20.48 5.21
CA GLU A 202 2.33 -20.43 5.75
C GLU A 202 1.72 -19.05 5.50
N LEU A 203 0.47 -19.03 5.04
CA LEU A 203 -0.27 -17.80 4.84
C LEU A 203 -0.93 -17.42 6.18
N PRO A 204 -0.58 -16.28 6.80
CA PRO A 204 -1.17 -15.89 8.08
C PRO A 204 -2.66 -15.62 7.93
N GLU A 205 -3.45 -16.09 8.88
CA GLU A 205 -4.86 -15.70 8.94
C GLU A 205 -4.98 -14.20 9.24
N PHE A 206 -5.68 -13.46 8.37
CA PHE A 206 -5.88 -12.02 8.57
C PHE A 206 -6.58 -11.70 9.89
N GLY A 207 -7.43 -12.60 10.40
CA GLY A 207 -8.07 -12.46 11.72
C GLY A 207 -7.08 -12.49 12.92
N LYS A 208 -5.82 -12.89 12.70
CA LYS A 208 -4.75 -12.82 13.70
C LYS A 208 -3.98 -11.50 13.65
N PHE A 209 -4.22 -10.65 12.63
CA PHE A 209 -3.62 -9.32 12.57
C PHE A 209 -4.02 -8.53 13.81
N LYS A 210 -3.02 -7.96 14.48
CA LYS A 210 -3.21 -7.14 15.64
C LYS A 210 -2.17 -6.04 15.68
N LEU A 211 -2.64 -4.82 15.91
CA LEU A 211 -1.78 -3.67 16.16
C LEU A 211 -0.98 -3.83 17.48
N PRO A 212 0.19 -3.18 17.58
CA PRO A 212 0.94 -3.11 18.82
C PRO A 212 0.09 -2.59 19.99
N SER A 213 0.32 -3.10 21.21
CA SER A 213 -0.47 -2.74 22.40
C SER A 213 -0.40 -1.24 22.75
N ASN A 214 0.66 -0.56 22.33
CA ASN A 214 0.86 0.87 22.54
C ASN A 214 0.26 1.74 21.43
N ILE A 215 -0.43 1.19 20.42
CA ILE A 215 -0.91 1.96 19.26
C ILE A 215 -1.88 3.08 19.66
N VAL A 216 -2.77 2.83 20.63
CA VAL A 216 -3.76 3.82 21.08
C VAL A 216 -3.08 4.97 21.81
N PHE A 217 -2.12 4.64 22.69
CA PHE A 217 -1.34 5.65 23.40
C PHE A 217 -0.45 6.45 22.43
N GLY A 218 0.16 5.79 21.46
CA GLY A 218 0.92 6.44 20.39
C GLY A 218 0.05 7.37 19.55
N ALA A 219 -1.15 6.92 19.16
CA ALA A 219 -2.12 7.76 18.45
C ALA A 219 -2.49 8.99 19.28
N PHE A 220 -2.80 8.81 20.56
CA PHE A 220 -3.13 9.91 21.47
C PHE A 220 -2.01 10.95 21.56
N ILE A 221 -0.76 10.51 21.72
CA ILE A 221 0.40 11.41 21.71
C ILE A 221 0.50 12.15 20.38
N ILE A 222 0.40 11.45 19.25
CA ILE A 222 0.49 12.07 17.92
C ILE A 222 -0.60 13.12 17.74
N PHE A 223 -1.85 12.83 18.12
CA PHE A 223 -2.94 13.82 18.04
C PHE A 223 -2.68 15.04 18.93
N ILE A 224 -2.15 14.87 20.14
CA ILE A 224 -1.77 16.00 21.01
C ILE A 224 -0.65 16.81 20.36
N LEU A 225 0.43 16.16 19.91
CA LEU A 225 1.56 16.85 19.29
C LEU A 225 1.11 17.61 18.05
N THR A 226 0.27 17.00 17.22
CA THR A 226 -0.36 17.66 16.08
C THR A 226 -1.21 18.85 16.53
N TYR A 227 -2.05 18.71 17.55
CA TYR A 227 -2.84 19.84 18.08
C TYR A 227 -1.96 21.00 18.55
N LEU A 228 -0.84 20.71 19.20
CA LEU A 228 0.09 21.74 19.68
C LEU A 228 0.79 22.51 18.55
N THR A 229 0.89 21.95 17.34
CA THR A 229 1.50 22.69 16.22
C THR A 229 0.69 23.90 15.77
N ARG A 230 -0.59 24.01 16.16
CA ARG A 230 -1.42 25.20 15.89
C ARG A 230 -0.82 26.50 16.47
N PHE A 231 0.07 26.38 17.45
CA PHE A 231 0.74 27.51 18.09
C PHE A 231 2.12 27.81 17.51
N ILE A 232 2.56 27.06 16.48
CA ILE A 232 3.86 27.23 15.83
C ILE A 232 3.65 27.92 14.49
N GLU A 233 4.27 29.08 14.30
CA GLU A 233 4.20 29.80 13.03
C GLU A 233 4.82 28.98 11.89
N GLY A 234 4.19 29.03 10.71
CA GLY A 234 4.65 28.31 9.52
C GLY A 234 4.21 26.85 9.40
N ILE A 235 3.51 26.28 10.39
CA ILE A 235 2.96 24.93 10.31
C ILE A 235 1.46 24.96 9.97
N HIS A 236 1.07 24.29 8.89
CA HIS A 236 -0.34 24.09 8.53
C HIS A 236 -0.98 23.00 9.41
N TYR A 237 -1.42 23.38 10.61
CA TYR A 237 -2.06 22.49 11.58
C TYR A 237 -3.22 21.67 10.98
N GLU A 238 -4.13 22.32 10.25
CA GLU A 238 -5.32 21.66 9.69
C GLU A 238 -4.93 20.53 8.74
N ALA A 239 -3.96 20.78 7.85
CA ALA A 239 -3.47 19.74 6.95
C ALA A 239 -2.81 18.59 7.71
N LEU A 240 -1.99 18.88 8.72
CA LEU A 240 -1.36 17.85 9.54
C LEU A 240 -2.41 17.00 10.28
N TYR A 241 -3.42 17.64 10.86
CA TYR A 241 -4.51 16.98 11.57
C TYR A 241 -5.32 16.06 10.66
N GLU A 242 -5.67 16.53 9.46
CA GLU A 242 -6.43 15.75 8.48
C GLU A 242 -5.66 14.50 8.00
N ASN A 243 -4.35 14.64 7.76
CA ASN A 243 -3.50 13.50 7.41
C ASN A 243 -3.37 12.48 8.54
N VAL A 244 -3.11 12.93 9.78
CA VAL A 244 -3.06 12.07 10.96
C VAL A 244 -4.39 11.33 11.16
N LYS A 245 -5.52 12.04 11.01
CA LYS A 245 -6.86 11.47 11.10
C LYS A 245 -7.07 10.37 10.07
N VAL A 246 -6.78 10.61 8.79
CA VAL A 246 -6.94 9.62 7.70
C VAL A 246 -6.09 8.37 7.95
N ILE A 247 -4.83 8.54 8.37
CA ILE A 247 -3.92 7.42 8.65
C ILE A 247 -4.48 6.57 9.80
N PHE A 248 -4.83 7.18 10.94
CA PHE A 248 -5.32 6.41 12.09
C PHE A 248 -6.69 5.80 11.85
N LEU A 249 -7.57 6.50 11.12
CA LEU A 249 -8.84 5.94 10.68
C LEU A 249 -8.59 4.63 9.91
N PHE A 250 -7.68 4.61 8.96
CA PHE A 250 -7.35 3.40 8.20
C PHE A 250 -6.64 2.32 9.04
N VAL A 251 -5.72 2.70 9.94
CA VAL A 251 -5.03 1.78 10.85
C VAL A 251 -6.05 1.02 11.72
N PHE A 252 -6.95 1.75 12.37
CA PHE A 252 -8.00 1.15 13.19
C PHE A 252 -9.05 0.43 12.34
N TYR A 253 -9.33 0.91 11.14
CA TYR A 253 -10.18 0.20 10.19
C TYR A 253 -9.63 -1.20 9.86
N LEU A 254 -8.34 -1.35 9.55
CA LEU A 254 -7.71 -2.66 9.32
C LEU A 254 -7.81 -3.57 10.55
N GLN A 255 -7.59 -3.01 11.75
CA GLN A 255 -7.79 -3.74 13.01
C GLN A 255 -9.24 -4.20 13.16
N GLY A 256 -10.20 -3.35 12.83
CA GLY A 256 -11.64 -3.64 12.88
C GLY A 256 -12.03 -4.76 11.91
N ILE A 257 -11.56 -4.73 10.66
CA ILE A 257 -11.79 -5.82 9.71
C ILE A 257 -11.15 -7.13 10.21
N ALA A 258 -9.93 -7.08 10.76
CA ALA A 258 -9.28 -8.25 11.33
C ALA A 258 -10.06 -8.82 12.53
N PHE A 259 -10.60 -7.96 13.39
CA PHE A 259 -11.43 -8.35 14.51
C PHE A 259 -12.75 -8.97 14.06
N MET A 260 -13.42 -8.36 13.08
CA MET A 260 -14.65 -8.91 12.48
C MET A 260 -14.38 -10.28 11.86
N ARG A 261 -13.26 -10.44 11.16
CA ARG A 261 -12.84 -11.73 10.60
C ARG A 261 -12.59 -12.77 11.70
N TYR A 262 -11.97 -12.38 12.81
CA TYR A 262 -11.77 -13.25 13.98
C TYR A 262 -13.10 -13.70 14.59
N ILE A 263 -14.06 -12.78 14.79
CA ILE A 263 -15.39 -13.11 15.31
C ILE A 263 -16.13 -14.05 14.37
N LEU A 264 -16.15 -13.74 13.07
CA LEU A 264 -16.81 -14.58 12.06
C LEU A 264 -16.24 -16.00 12.04
N GLY A 265 -14.94 -16.16 12.28
CA GLY A 265 -14.29 -17.47 12.41
C GLY A 265 -14.86 -18.35 13.53
N LYS A 266 -15.42 -17.74 14.59
CA LYS A 266 -16.07 -18.44 15.71
C LYS A 266 -17.55 -18.75 15.47
N THR A 267 -18.12 -18.34 14.34
CA THR A 267 -19.52 -18.61 13.97
C THR A 267 -19.65 -19.90 13.16
N ARG A 268 -20.87 -20.44 13.05
CA ARG A 268 -21.17 -21.60 12.18
C ARG A 268 -21.32 -21.23 10.70
N LEU A 269 -21.07 -19.98 10.31
CA LEU A 269 -21.22 -19.54 8.93
C LEU A 269 -20.22 -20.24 8.00
N PRO A 270 -20.63 -20.63 6.78
CA PRO A 270 -19.71 -21.17 5.79
C PRO A 270 -18.69 -20.11 5.35
N GLU A 271 -17.52 -20.56 4.92
CA GLU A 271 -16.38 -19.68 4.61
C GLU A 271 -16.71 -18.63 3.54
N PHE A 272 -17.47 -19.01 2.53
CA PHE A 272 -17.95 -18.11 1.48
C PHE A 272 -18.78 -16.94 2.03
N ALA A 273 -19.71 -17.20 2.96
CA ALA A 273 -20.53 -16.17 3.57
C ALA A 273 -19.68 -15.20 4.40
N ARG A 274 -18.68 -15.70 5.12
CA ARG A 274 -17.75 -14.86 5.89
C ARG A 274 -16.96 -13.93 4.97
N ILE A 275 -16.50 -14.42 3.81
CA ILE A 275 -15.77 -13.61 2.82
C ILE A 275 -16.68 -12.51 2.26
N ILE A 276 -17.93 -12.84 1.88
CA ILE A 276 -18.89 -11.83 1.38
C ILE A 276 -19.14 -10.74 2.42
N ILE A 277 -19.37 -11.10 3.68
CA ILE A 277 -19.58 -10.12 4.75
C ILE A 277 -18.39 -9.18 4.85
N ILE A 278 -17.16 -9.72 4.88
CA ILE A 278 -15.95 -8.89 4.93
C ILE A 278 -15.81 -7.98 3.70
N LEU A 279 -16.10 -8.48 2.50
CA LEU A 279 -16.08 -7.67 1.28
C LEU A 279 -17.11 -6.53 1.31
N MET A 280 -18.32 -6.80 1.80
CA MET A 280 -19.36 -5.78 1.96
C MET A 280 -18.94 -4.72 2.99
N LEU A 281 -18.35 -5.12 4.11
CA LEU A 281 -17.78 -4.20 5.09
C LEU A 281 -16.67 -3.31 4.48
N ILE A 282 -15.95 -3.82 3.47
CA ILE A 282 -14.90 -3.06 2.79
C ILE A 282 -15.43 -2.04 1.78
N ILE A 283 -16.50 -2.38 1.08
CA ILE A 283 -17.04 -1.57 -0.02
C ILE A 283 -17.95 -0.44 0.51
N ILE A 284 -18.65 -0.67 1.62
CA ILE A 284 -19.65 0.28 2.12
C ILE A 284 -18.96 1.40 2.93
N SER A 285 -18.73 2.54 2.29
CA SER A 285 -18.02 3.71 2.84
C SER A 285 -18.52 4.17 4.24
N PRO A 286 -19.83 4.30 4.53
CA PRO A 286 -20.30 4.69 5.87
C PRO A 286 -19.87 3.73 6.99
N LEU A 287 -19.64 2.45 6.67
CA LEU A 287 -19.21 1.47 7.67
C LEU A 287 -17.73 1.64 8.04
N LEU A 288 -16.93 2.31 7.22
CA LEU A 288 -15.50 2.51 7.49
C LEU A 288 -15.27 3.15 8.85
N THR A 289 -15.99 4.23 9.17
CA THR A 289 -15.87 4.90 10.47
C THR A 289 -16.31 4.00 11.62
N LEU A 290 -17.42 3.28 11.47
CA LEU A 290 -17.92 2.35 12.50
C LEU A 290 -16.95 1.19 12.74
N ILE A 291 -16.40 0.61 11.67
CA ILE A 291 -15.40 -0.46 11.74
C ILE A 291 -14.10 0.05 12.36
N SER A 292 -13.71 1.28 12.07
CA SER A 292 -12.55 1.93 12.70
C SER A 292 -12.75 2.06 14.22
N LEU A 293 -13.94 2.47 14.66
CA LEU A 293 -14.28 2.52 16.09
C LEU A 293 -14.22 1.12 16.73
N ILE A 294 -14.74 0.10 16.05
CA ILE A 294 -14.63 -1.30 16.52
C ILE A 294 -13.15 -1.70 16.67
N GLY A 295 -12.31 -1.37 15.69
CA GLY A 295 -10.88 -1.65 15.74
C GLY A 295 -10.16 -0.91 16.88
N LEU A 296 -10.51 0.34 17.12
CA LEU A 296 -10.01 1.12 18.25
C LEU A 296 -10.39 0.45 19.59
N ILE A 297 -11.65 0.04 19.75
CA ILE A 297 -12.14 -0.66 20.93
C ILE A 297 -11.39 -1.98 21.13
N ASP A 298 -11.21 -2.79 20.08
CA ASP A 298 -10.43 -4.03 20.14
C ASP A 298 -8.96 -3.77 20.54
N SER A 299 -8.36 -2.67 20.07
CA SER A 299 -7.01 -2.27 20.46
C SER A 299 -6.89 -1.83 21.93
N ILE A 300 -7.92 -1.18 22.49
CA ILE A 300 -7.93 -0.74 23.90
C ILE A 300 -8.13 -1.93 24.84
N PHE A 301 -9.16 -2.74 24.59
CA PHE A 301 -9.61 -3.75 25.54
C PHE A 301 -9.01 -5.14 25.29
N ASP A 302 -8.33 -5.35 24.16
CA ASP A 302 -7.78 -6.65 23.77
C ASP A 302 -8.83 -7.77 23.88
N ILE A 303 -10.00 -7.53 23.28
CA ILE A 303 -11.20 -8.37 23.44
C ILE A 303 -10.92 -9.82 23.07
N ARG A 304 -10.00 -10.04 22.12
CA ARG A 304 -9.59 -11.38 21.68
C ARG A 304 -8.98 -12.21 22.81
N LYS A 305 -8.15 -11.62 23.68
CA LYS A 305 -7.54 -12.31 24.83
C LYS A 305 -8.52 -12.54 25.98
N LEU A 306 -9.45 -11.62 26.20
CA LEU A 306 -10.44 -11.73 27.28
C LEU A 306 -11.39 -12.93 27.11
N ARG A 307 -11.53 -13.44 25.88
CA ARG A 307 -12.44 -14.55 25.54
C ARG A 307 -11.75 -15.92 25.43
N GLU A 308 -10.44 -15.97 25.65
CA GLU A 308 -9.65 -17.22 25.70
C GLU A 308 -9.39 -17.70 27.13
N ARG A 309 -9.83 -16.92 28.14
CA ARG A 309 -9.91 -17.30 29.55
C ARG A 309 -11.36 -17.66 29.90
#